data_AF-A0AB33I2X9-F1
#
_entry.id   AF-A0AB33I2X9-F1
#
_cell.length_a   1.000
_cell.length_b   1.000
_cell.length_c   1.000
_cell.angle_alpha   90.00
_cell.angle_beta   90.00
_cell.angle_gamma   90.00
#
_symmetry.space_group_name_H-M   'P 1'
#
loop_
_entity.id
_entity.type
_entity.pdbx_description
1 polymer ?
#
loop_
_entity_poly.entity_id
_entity_poly.type
_entity_poly.pdbx_seq_one_letter_code
_entity_poly.pdbx_strand_id
1 'polypeptide(L)'
;MFLASLLRRIAFSYYDYKAYNFNIEKTDFVVIHIPDQIGDAMAIFPVIRALELHKIKHLLIVTSTINLEVFNALKLEKTKLTLVTMTMQDHATLKEIKDLAKNITQQYGTPDLCIEAMRKKNLKTMIFISQLKAKTNFQVVDLTMKCYSPLCKNASRMDQNLRAPVPMTWAFMMREAGFPAVRPIYELPLSEDVLDEVREEMRSLGSYIALNLEGSSQERTFSLSIAENLIAKIQSETDIPIVIVHGPKGEDKARVLVDCYNN
;
A
#
# COMPACT_ATOMS: atom_id res chain seq x y z
N MET A 1 -23.37 -19.94 0.43
CA MET A 1 -22.52 -18.98 -0.32
C MET A 1 -23.28 -18.10 -1.32
N PHE A 2 -24.32 -18.60 -2.01
CA PHE A 2 -25.04 -17.83 -3.05
C PHE A 2 -25.83 -16.62 -2.50
N LEU A 3 -26.53 -16.75 -1.38
CA LEU A 3 -27.31 -15.64 -0.80
C LEU A 3 -26.42 -14.48 -0.30
N ALA A 4 -25.32 -14.80 0.40
CA ALA A 4 -24.40 -13.79 0.93
C ALA A 4 -23.67 -13.01 -0.17
N SER A 5 -23.33 -13.67 -1.28
CA SER A 5 -22.73 -13.01 -2.44
C SER A 5 -23.74 -12.15 -3.21
N LEU A 6 -24.99 -12.61 -3.31
CA LEU A 6 -26.08 -11.84 -3.92
C LEU A 6 -26.43 -10.60 -3.09
N LEU A 7 -26.58 -10.73 -1.77
CA LEU A 7 -26.82 -9.62 -0.84
C LEU A 7 -25.68 -8.61 -0.87
N ARG A 8 -24.42 -9.08 -0.90
CA ARG A 8 -23.24 -8.22 -1.04
C ARG A 8 -23.27 -7.44 -2.37
N ARG A 9 -23.66 -8.09 -3.47
CA ARG A 9 -23.80 -7.43 -4.78
C ARG A 9 -24.90 -6.37 -4.78
N ILE A 10 -26.03 -6.63 -4.13
CA ILE A 10 -27.12 -5.65 -3.97
C ILE A 10 -26.63 -4.47 -3.11
N ALA A 11 -26.04 -4.73 -1.95
CA ALA A 11 -25.48 -3.69 -1.10
C ALA A 11 -24.43 -2.83 -1.83
N PHE A 12 -23.60 -3.43 -2.67
CA PHE A 12 -22.59 -2.71 -3.46
C PHE A 12 -23.20 -1.85 -4.56
N SER A 13 -24.32 -2.26 -5.16
CA SER A 13 -25.01 -1.44 -6.16
C SER A 13 -25.51 -0.10 -5.61
N TYR A 14 -25.76 0.02 -4.31
CA TYR A 14 -26.14 1.28 -3.67
C TYR A 14 -25.01 2.32 -3.70
N TYR A 15 -23.76 1.86 -3.64
CA TYR A 15 -22.56 2.69 -3.66
C TYR A 15 -22.01 2.91 -5.07
N ASP A 16 -22.60 2.25 -6.06
CA ASP A 16 -22.14 2.27 -7.44
C ASP A 16 -22.59 3.52 -8.20
N TYR A 17 -21.82 3.90 -9.21
CA TYR A 17 -22.15 5.00 -10.12
C TYR A 17 -21.49 4.77 -11.47
N LYS A 18 -21.99 5.44 -12.51
CA LYS A 18 -21.44 5.27 -13.86
C LYS A 18 -20.11 6.03 -13.98
N ALA A 19 -19.03 5.31 -14.26
CA ALA A 19 -17.77 5.93 -14.64
C ALA A 19 -17.87 6.60 -16.02
N TYR A 20 -17.09 7.66 -16.21
CA TYR A 20 -16.81 8.20 -17.53
C TYR A 20 -15.80 7.32 -18.27
N ASN A 21 -15.82 7.39 -19.60
CA ASN A 21 -14.79 6.77 -20.41
C ASN A 21 -13.45 7.42 -20.04
N PHE A 22 -12.50 6.59 -19.62
CA PHE A 22 -11.19 7.06 -19.21
C PHE A 22 -10.48 7.71 -20.40
N ASN A 23 -9.91 8.90 -20.16
CA ASN A 23 -9.05 9.58 -21.12
C ASN A 23 -7.82 10.11 -20.38
N ILE A 24 -6.67 9.53 -20.71
CA ILE A 24 -5.39 9.85 -20.11
C ILE A 24 -4.95 11.31 -20.37
N GLU A 25 -5.27 11.89 -21.52
CA GLU A 25 -4.91 13.28 -21.87
C GLU A 25 -5.64 14.31 -20.99
N LYS A 26 -6.76 13.91 -20.38
CA LYS A 26 -7.56 14.75 -19.49
C LYS A 26 -7.40 14.38 -18.02
N THR A 27 -6.39 13.58 -17.69
CA THR A 27 -6.13 13.14 -16.31
C THR A 27 -5.11 14.07 -15.66
N ASP A 28 -5.59 15.03 -14.88
CA ASP A 28 -4.75 16.04 -14.22
C ASP A 28 -4.69 15.86 -12.70
N PHE A 29 -5.80 15.44 -12.08
CA PHE A 29 -5.89 15.20 -10.64
C PHE A 29 -6.19 13.72 -10.35
N VAL A 30 -5.25 13.06 -9.67
CA VAL A 30 -5.33 11.64 -9.32
C VAL A 30 -5.29 11.46 -7.82
N VAL A 31 -6.16 10.58 -7.31
CA VAL A 31 -6.17 10.15 -5.90
C VAL A 31 -5.75 8.68 -5.82
N ILE A 32 -4.79 8.35 -4.96
CA ILE A 32 -4.48 6.96 -4.58
C ILE A 32 -5.03 6.72 -3.17
N HIS A 33 -5.81 5.66 -2.99
CA HIS A 33 -6.35 5.27 -1.68
C HIS A 33 -5.69 3.97 -1.21
N ILE A 34 -4.86 4.08 -0.16
CA ILE A 34 -4.03 2.98 0.37
C ILE A 34 -3.77 3.06 1.90
N PRO A 35 -4.84 3.01 2.72
CA PRO A 35 -4.69 3.19 4.17
C PRO A 35 -4.06 2.00 4.93
N ASP A 36 -4.15 0.74 4.48
CA ASP A 36 -3.88 -0.39 5.38
C ASP A 36 -2.45 -0.95 5.36
N GLN A 37 -2.06 -1.71 4.33
CA GLN A 37 -0.87 -2.56 4.41
C GLN A 37 0.39 -1.87 3.85
N ILE A 38 1.48 -1.86 4.64
CA ILE A 38 2.77 -1.30 4.22
C ILE A 38 3.30 -1.95 2.93
N GLY A 39 3.09 -3.26 2.76
CA GLY A 39 3.49 -3.96 1.55
C GLY A 39 2.73 -3.48 0.29
N ASP A 40 1.44 -3.17 0.43
CA ASP A 40 0.67 -2.58 -0.66
C ASP A 40 1.14 -1.12 -0.90
N ALA A 41 1.42 -0.36 0.17
CA ALA A 41 1.94 1.00 0.09
C ALA A 41 3.26 1.08 -0.70
N MET A 42 4.18 0.15 -0.46
CA MET A 42 5.42 0.03 -1.24
C MET A 42 5.18 -0.50 -2.67
N ALA A 43 4.15 -1.32 -2.87
CA ALA A 43 3.85 -1.91 -4.18
C ALA A 43 3.18 -0.92 -5.16
N ILE A 44 2.70 0.23 -4.68
CA ILE A 44 1.98 1.21 -5.51
C ILE A 44 2.91 2.10 -6.34
N PHE A 45 4.22 2.08 -6.08
CA PHE A 45 5.18 2.96 -6.74
C PHE A 45 5.19 2.90 -8.27
N PRO A 46 4.94 1.77 -8.94
CA PRO A 46 4.77 1.78 -10.39
C PRO A 46 3.64 2.71 -10.85
N VAL A 47 2.55 2.83 -10.09
CA VAL A 47 1.50 3.83 -10.36
C VAL A 47 2.05 5.24 -10.21
N ILE A 48 2.70 5.54 -9.09
CA ILE A 48 3.28 6.85 -8.81
C ILE A 48 4.26 7.28 -9.91
N ARG A 49 5.18 6.39 -10.31
CA ARG A 49 6.17 6.66 -11.36
C ARG A 49 5.54 6.84 -12.74
N ALA A 50 4.51 6.05 -13.07
CA ALA A 50 3.81 6.21 -14.34
C ALA A 50 3.08 7.57 -14.41
N LEU A 51 2.45 7.99 -13.30
CA LEU A 51 1.79 9.29 -13.19
C LEU A 51 2.78 10.46 -13.24
N GLU A 52 3.94 10.34 -12.58
CA GLU A 52 5.00 11.33 -12.61
C GLU A 52 5.60 11.51 -14.01
N LEU A 53 5.89 10.41 -14.71
CA LEU A 53 6.38 10.44 -16.09
C LEU A 53 5.34 11.03 -17.06
N HIS A 54 4.05 10.78 -16.81
CA HIS A 54 2.95 11.40 -17.55
C HIS A 54 2.75 12.88 -17.22
N LYS A 55 3.35 13.36 -16.11
CA LYS A 55 3.32 14.76 -15.66
C LYS A 55 1.89 15.24 -15.35
N ILE A 56 1.14 14.43 -14.61
CA ILE A 56 -0.14 14.91 -14.05
C ILE A 56 0.11 16.12 -13.15
N LYS A 57 -0.88 17.01 -13.04
CA LYS A 57 -0.74 18.23 -12.23
C LYS A 57 -0.69 17.93 -10.74
N HIS A 58 -1.51 17.02 -10.25
CA HIS A 58 -1.68 16.78 -8.82
C HIS A 58 -1.92 15.30 -8.52
N LEU A 59 -1.03 14.73 -7.70
CA LEU A 59 -1.21 13.45 -7.04
C LEU A 59 -1.56 13.66 -5.56
N LEU A 60 -2.69 13.12 -5.13
CA LEU A 60 -3.05 13.03 -3.71
C LEU A 60 -3.03 11.57 -3.27
N ILE A 61 -2.30 11.27 -2.19
CA ILE A 61 -2.24 9.92 -1.61
C ILE A 61 -2.96 9.96 -0.26
N VAL A 62 -4.02 9.16 -0.15
CA VAL A 62 -4.68 8.85 1.11
C VAL A 62 -4.00 7.62 1.71
N THR A 63 -3.34 7.80 2.84
CA THR A 63 -2.59 6.75 3.55
C THR A 63 -2.94 6.73 5.03
N SER A 64 -2.57 5.69 5.77
CA SER A 64 -2.69 5.73 7.22
C SER A 64 -1.50 6.44 7.86
N THR A 65 -1.67 6.87 9.11
CA THR A 65 -0.57 7.41 9.91
C THR A 65 0.63 6.46 9.97
N ILE A 66 0.41 5.15 9.98
CA ILE A 66 1.49 4.14 10.05
C ILE A 66 2.24 4.04 8.72
N ASN A 67 1.52 4.11 7.59
CA ASN A 67 2.14 4.01 6.26
C ASN A 67 2.65 5.35 5.73
N LEU A 68 2.46 6.45 6.47
CA LEU A 68 2.87 7.79 6.07
C LEU A 68 4.37 7.83 5.73
N GLU A 69 5.20 7.16 6.52
CA GLU A 69 6.66 7.12 6.31
C GLU A 69 7.09 6.50 4.97
N VAL A 70 6.26 5.66 4.36
CA VAL A 70 6.52 5.12 3.01
C VAL A 70 6.55 6.22 1.95
N PHE A 71 5.85 7.33 2.20
CA PHE A 71 5.67 8.42 1.26
C PHE A 71 6.34 9.73 1.69
N ASN A 72 6.78 9.87 2.95
CA ASN A 72 7.35 11.14 3.45
C ASN A 72 8.59 11.58 2.68
N ALA A 73 9.47 10.64 2.31
CA ALA A 73 10.66 10.93 1.52
C ALA A 73 10.40 10.96 0.00
N LEU A 74 9.17 10.66 -0.44
CA LEU A 74 8.82 10.72 -1.86
C LEU A 74 8.82 12.17 -2.34
N LYS A 75 9.67 12.45 -3.32
CA LYS A 75 9.70 13.71 -4.05
C LYS A 75 9.31 13.46 -5.49
N LEU A 76 8.45 14.33 -6.01
CA LEU A 76 8.03 14.35 -7.41
C LEU A 76 8.50 15.67 -8.03
N GLU A 77 9.06 15.63 -9.25
CA GLU A 77 9.65 16.83 -9.85
C GLU A 77 8.61 17.81 -10.42
N LYS A 78 7.62 17.28 -11.15
CA LYS A 78 6.68 18.08 -11.97
C LYS A 78 5.23 17.94 -11.52
N THR A 79 4.98 17.04 -10.59
CA THR A 79 3.64 16.73 -10.08
C THR A 79 3.56 17.22 -8.65
N LYS A 80 2.54 18.01 -8.33
CA LYS A 80 2.27 18.37 -6.93
C LYS A 80 1.90 17.09 -6.18
N LEU A 81 2.60 16.79 -5.09
CA LEU A 81 2.25 15.71 -4.17
C LEU A 81 1.47 16.28 -2.98
N THR A 82 0.41 15.59 -2.55
CA THR A 82 -0.29 15.88 -1.30
C THR A 82 -0.55 14.57 -0.57
N LEU A 83 -0.10 14.49 0.68
CA LEU A 83 -0.35 13.35 1.54
C LEU A 83 -1.50 13.71 2.48
N VAL A 84 -2.50 12.83 2.55
CA VAL A 84 -3.59 12.95 3.51
C VAL A 84 -3.63 11.67 4.33
N THR A 85 -3.55 11.83 5.65
CA THR A 85 -3.58 10.71 6.58
C THR A 85 -5.00 10.42 7.05
N MET A 86 -5.27 9.16 7.33
CA MET A 86 -6.44 8.72 8.07
C MET A 86 -6.08 7.62 9.06
N THR A 87 -7.02 7.24 9.92
CA THR A 87 -6.88 6.00 10.69
C THR A 87 -6.80 4.82 9.72
N MET A 88 -6.03 3.76 10.02
CA MET A 88 -6.11 2.51 9.25
C MET A 88 -7.57 2.12 9.05
N GLN A 89 -7.91 1.66 7.84
CA GLN A 89 -9.29 1.55 7.42
C GLN A 89 -10.06 0.58 8.30
N ASP A 90 -9.42 -0.50 8.78
CA ASP A 90 -10.03 -1.45 9.70
C ASP A 90 -10.51 -0.79 11.01
N HIS A 91 -9.83 0.27 11.47
CA HIS A 91 -10.16 1.02 12.70
C HIS A 91 -10.91 2.34 12.45
N ALA A 92 -10.86 2.89 11.23
CA ALA A 92 -11.54 4.13 10.88
C ALA A 92 -13.07 4.04 11.02
N THR A 93 -13.72 5.13 11.41
CA THR A 93 -15.20 5.16 11.43
C THR A 93 -15.77 5.38 10.02
N LEU A 94 -17.03 4.98 9.78
CA LEU A 94 -17.68 5.27 8.50
C LEU A 94 -17.83 6.79 8.26
N LYS A 95 -18.01 7.56 9.34
CA LYS A 95 -18.11 9.02 9.28
C LYS A 95 -16.78 9.62 8.84
N GLU A 96 -15.68 9.22 9.46
CA GLU A 96 -14.32 9.66 9.09
C GLU A 96 -14.03 9.44 7.61
N ILE A 97 -14.34 8.25 7.08
CA ILE A 97 -14.12 7.94 5.66
C ILE A 97 -14.94 8.85 4.73
N LYS A 98 -16.21 9.09 5.09
CA LYS A 98 -17.09 9.98 4.31
C LYS A 98 -16.61 11.42 4.35
N ASP A 99 -16.28 11.91 5.54
CA ASP A 99 -15.83 13.27 5.76
C ASP A 99 -14.50 13.50 5.02
N LEU A 100 -13.58 12.54 5.07
CA LEU A 100 -12.33 12.57 4.31
C LEU A 100 -12.55 12.70 2.80
N ALA A 101 -13.33 11.80 2.19
CA ALA A 101 -13.60 11.83 0.75
C ALA A 101 -14.32 13.13 0.34
N LYS A 102 -15.25 13.62 1.18
CA LYS A 102 -15.92 14.91 0.97
C LYS A 102 -14.93 16.07 1.04
N ASN A 103 -14.05 16.10 2.04
CA ASN A 103 -13.07 17.17 2.20
C ASN A 103 -12.10 17.22 1.02
N ILE A 104 -11.65 16.07 0.50
CA ILE A 104 -10.83 16.00 -0.70
C ILE A 104 -11.54 16.68 -1.88
N THR A 105 -12.80 16.32 -2.15
CA THR A 105 -13.54 16.91 -3.28
C THR A 105 -13.86 18.39 -3.09
N GLN A 106 -14.12 18.83 -1.85
CA GLN A 106 -14.38 20.24 -1.55
C GLN A 106 -13.13 21.11 -1.70
N GLN A 107 -11.96 20.58 -1.33
CA GLN A 107 -10.71 21.33 -1.34
C GLN A 107 -9.99 21.30 -2.69
N TYR A 108 -10.03 20.16 -3.39
CA TYR A 108 -9.23 19.93 -4.60
C TYR A 108 -10.07 19.66 -5.85
N GLY A 109 -11.39 19.58 -5.72
CA GLY A 109 -12.31 19.24 -6.81
C GLY A 109 -12.49 17.73 -7.00
N THR A 110 -13.31 17.34 -7.99
CA THR A 110 -13.52 15.92 -8.32
C THR A 110 -12.29 15.33 -9.02
N PRO A 111 -11.70 14.23 -8.51
CA PRO A 111 -10.58 13.58 -9.18
C PRO A 111 -10.94 13.04 -10.56
N ASP A 112 -10.01 13.11 -11.50
CA ASP A 112 -10.16 12.49 -12.82
C ASP A 112 -10.03 10.97 -12.72
N LEU A 113 -9.16 10.51 -11.83
CA LEU A 113 -8.87 9.10 -11.60
C LEU A 113 -8.68 8.84 -10.11
N CYS A 114 -9.34 7.81 -9.60
CA CYS A 114 -9.00 7.22 -8.30
C CYS A 114 -8.37 5.84 -8.50
N ILE A 115 -7.22 5.60 -7.88
CA ILE A 115 -6.57 4.30 -7.79
C ILE A 115 -6.96 3.69 -6.44
N GLU A 116 -7.88 2.74 -6.44
CA GLU A 116 -8.23 1.97 -5.24
C GLU A 116 -7.22 0.84 -5.07
N ALA A 117 -6.25 1.08 -4.20
CA ALA A 117 -5.14 0.17 -3.98
C ALA A 117 -5.31 -0.72 -2.74
N MET A 118 -6.46 -0.62 -2.05
CA MET A 118 -6.85 -1.63 -1.08
C MET A 118 -7.07 -2.97 -1.75
N ARG A 119 -6.31 -3.99 -1.33
CA ARG A 119 -6.49 -5.37 -1.81
C ARG A 119 -7.63 -6.15 -1.14
N LYS A 120 -8.58 -5.43 -0.51
CA LYS A 120 -9.72 -6.00 0.24
C LYS A 120 -11.06 -5.53 -0.32
N LYS A 121 -12.01 -6.46 -0.50
CA LYS A 121 -13.41 -6.15 -0.84
C LYS A 121 -14.21 -5.80 0.42
N ASN A 122 -14.10 -4.56 0.91
CA ASN A 122 -14.76 -4.12 2.13
C ASN A 122 -15.75 -2.95 1.90
N LEU A 123 -16.70 -2.78 2.83
CA LEU A 123 -17.73 -1.72 2.76
C LEU A 123 -17.14 -0.31 2.86
N LYS A 124 -16.08 -0.15 3.65
CA LYS A 124 -15.42 1.13 3.91
C LYS A 124 -14.79 1.71 2.64
N THR A 125 -14.17 0.86 1.82
CA THR A 125 -13.64 1.18 0.50
C THR A 125 -14.77 1.62 -0.41
N MET A 126 -15.91 0.93 -0.37
CA MET A 126 -17.04 1.34 -1.20
C MET A 126 -17.63 2.69 -0.79
N ILE A 127 -17.68 2.97 0.51
CA ILE A 127 -18.11 4.27 1.00
C ILE A 127 -17.14 5.37 0.55
N PHE A 128 -15.83 5.14 0.64
CA PHE A 128 -14.82 6.08 0.17
C PHE A 128 -15.00 6.39 -1.32
N ILE A 129 -15.02 5.37 -2.18
CA ILE A 129 -15.14 5.50 -3.64
C ILE A 129 -16.47 6.16 -4.04
N SER A 130 -17.57 5.79 -3.38
CA SER A 130 -18.90 6.34 -3.63
C SER A 130 -19.04 7.80 -3.19
N GLN A 131 -18.31 8.21 -2.15
CA GLN A 131 -18.31 9.58 -1.65
C GLN A 131 -17.34 10.48 -2.44
N LEU A 132 -16.18 9.96 -2.84
CA LEU A 132 -15.17 10.67 -3.62
C LEU A 132 -15.66 10.95 -5.06
N LYS A 133 -16.41 10.00 -5.64
CA LYS A 133 -16.98 10.10 -7.00
C LYS A 133 -15.99 10.56 -8.08
N ALA A 134 -14.80 9.99 -8.08
CA ALA A 134 -13.84 10.22 -9.16
C ALA A 134 -14.45 9.89 -10.54
N LYS A 135 -14.02 10.58 -11.60
CA LYS A 135 -14.61 10.38 -12.94
C LYS A 135 -14.44 8.93 -13.42
N THR A 136 -13.32 8.31 -13.09
CA THR A 136 -13.11 6.86 -13.25
C THR A 136 -12.29 6.30 -12.09
N ASN A 137 -12.35 4.98 -11.91
CA ASN A 137 -11.63 4.30 -10.83
C ASN A 137 -10.89 3.07 -11.36
N PHE A 138 -9.66 2.87 -10.89
CA PHE A 138 -8.85 1.68 -11.13
C PHE A 138 -8.71 0.83 -9.87
N GLN A 139 -8.55 -0.47 -10.06
CA GLN A 139 -8.37 -1.46 -9.00
C GLN A 139 -7.74 -2.74 -9.58
N VAL A 140 -7.26 -3.61 -8.69
CA VAL A 140 -6.78 -4.97 -9.06
C VAL A 140 -7.53 -6.10 -8.35
N VAL A 141 -8.58 -5.79 -7.57
CA VAL A 141 -9.29 -6.79 -6.76
C VAL A 141 -10.53 -7.37 -7.40
N ASP A 142 -10.87 -7.01 -8.64
CA ASP A 142 -12.05 -7.52 -9.36
C ASP A 142 -13.40 -7.21 -8.64
N LEU A 143 -13.62 -5.96 -8.23
CA LEU A 143 -14.97 -5.48 -7.88
C LEU A 143 -15.77 -5.20 -9.15
N THR A 144 -17.00 -5.69 -9.23
CA THR A 144 -17.84 -5.62 -10.43
C THR A 144 -18.68 -4.34 -10.55
N MET A 145 -18.32 -3.28 -9.82
CA MET A 145 -19.04 -2.02 -9.81
C MET A 145 -18.75 -1.21 -11.08
N LYS A 146 -19.78 -0.52 -11.60
CA LYS A 146 -19.73 0.30 -12.83
C LYS A 146 -18.84 1.52 -12.70
N CYS A 147 -18.50 1.93 -11.48
CA CYS A 147 -17.56 3.02 -11.23
C CYS A 147 -16.11 2.64 -11.59
N TYR A 148 -15.80 1.35 -11.70
CA TYR A 148 -14.47 0.89 -12.10
C TYR A 148 -14.36 0.73 -13.62
N SER A 149 -13.20 1.13 -14.15
CA SER A 149 -12.92 0.98 -15.56
C SER A 149 -12.87 -0.50 -15.98
N PRO A 150 -13.44 -0.89 -17.14
CA PRO A 150 -13.27 -2.23 -17.70
C PRO A 150 -11.81 -2.64 -17.91
N LEU A 151 -10.89 -1.68 -18.03
CA LEU A 151 -9.44 -1.92 -18.14
C LEU A 151 -8.87 -2.70 -16.94
N CYS A 152 -9.52 -2.62 -15.78
CA CYS A 152 -9.08 -3.32 -14.56
C CYS A 152 -9.14 -4.84 -14.70
N LYS A 153 -9.92 -5.39 -15.65
CA LYS A 153 -10.22 -6.83 -15.72
C LYS A 153 -8.97 -7.69 -15.87
N ASN A 154 -8.04 -7.29 -16.74
CA ASN A 154 -6.84 -8.07 -17.00
C ASN A 154 -5.86 -7.99 -15.82
N ALA A 155 -5.63 -6.79 -15.27
CA ALA A 155 -4.80 -6.62 -14.09
C ALA A 155 -5.38 -7.36 -12.87
N SER A 156 -6.70 -7.34 -12.71
CA SER A 156 -7.38 -8.07 -11.64
C SER A 156 -7.27 -9.58 -11.80
N ARG A 157 -7.34 -10.10 -13.05
CA ARG A 157 -7.07 -11.52 -13.32
C ARG A 157 -5.62 -11.90 -12.98
N MET A 158 -4.66 -11.04 -13.30
CA MET A 158 -3.25 -11.28 -12.95
C MET A 158 -3.06 -11.36 -11.44
N ASP A 159 -3.68 -10.45 -10.70
CA ASP A 159 -3.59 -10.37 -9.24
C ASP A 159 -4.30 -11.55 -8.55
N GLN A 160 -5.57 -11.79 -8.90
CA GLN A 160 -6.45 -12.70 -8.17
C GLN A 160 -6.30 -14.16 -8.60
N ASN A 161 -6.02 -14.42 -9.89
CA ASN A 161 -6.02 -15.79 -10.44
C ASN A 161 -4.62 -16.29 -10.75
N LEU A 162 -3.75 -15.43 -11.30
CA LEU A 162 -2.38 -15.82 -11.67
C LEU A 162 -1.36 -15.57 -10.56
N ARG A 163 -1.75 -14.84 -9.49
CA ARG A 163 -0.87 -14.45 -8.39
C ARG A 163 0.42 -13.77 -8.86
N ALA A 164 0.30 -12.92 -9.89
CA ALA A 164 1.41 -12.11 -10.36
C ALA A 164 1.88 -11.17 -9.24
N PRO A 165 3.17 -10.77 -9.21
CA PRO A 165 3.67 -9.79 -8.25
C PRO A 165 2.85 -8.50 -8.28
N VAL A 166 2.50 -7.94 -7.11
CA VAL A 166 1.62 -6.76 -7.01
C VAL A 166 2.17 -5.55 -7.78
N PRO A 167 3.47 -5.20 -7.73
CA PRO A 167 4.01 -4.12 -8.56
C PRO A 167 3.81 -4.36 -10.07
N MET A 168 3.83 -5.63 -10.51
CA MET A 168 3.62 -6.01 -11.89
C MET A 168 2.17 -5.81 -12.34
N THR A 169 1.19 -6.10 -11.47
CA THR A 169 -0.22 -5.89 -11.80
C THR A 169 -0.54 -4.40 -11.95
N TRP A 170 0.03 -3.55 -11.08
CA TRP A 170 -0.07 -2.10 -11.20
C TRP A 170 0.61 -1.55 -12.44
N ALA A 171 1.88 -1.91 -12.70
CA ALA A 171 2.61 -1.46 -13.88
C ALA A 171 1.90 -1.86 -15.18
N PHE A 172 1.38 -3.10 -15.23
CA PHE A 172 0.58 -3.59 -16.35
C PHE A 172 -0.68 -2.73 -16.54
N MET A 173 -1.48 -2.53 -15.49
CA MET A 173 -2.71 -1.73 -15.59
C MET A 173 -2.47 -0.31 -16.09
N MET A 174 -1.45 0.36 -15.55
CA MET A 174 -1.11 1.73 -15.95
C MET A 174 -0.73 1.77 -17.43
N ARG A 175 0.05 0.79 -17.91
CA ARG A 175 0.39 0.66 -19.32
C ARG A 175 -0.82 0.40 -20.20
N GLU A 176 -1.74 -0.49 -19.79
CA GLU A 176 -2.98 -0.77 -20.55
C GLU A 176 -3.91 0.45 -20.59
N ALA A 177 -3.84 1.31 -19.58
CA ALA A 177 -4.51 2.60 -19.55
C ALA A 177 -3.81 3.67 -20.43
N GLY A 178 -2.65 3.35 -21.02
CA GLY A 178 -1.90 4.24 -21.90
C GLY A 178 -0.85 5.11 -21.19
N PHE A 179 -0.64 4.94 -19.88
CA PHE A 179 0.42 5.65 -19.17
C PHE A 179 1.81 5.13 -19.58
N PRO A 180 2.88 5.95 -19.42
CA PRO A 180 4.24 5.51 -19.66
C PRO A 180 4.59 4.21 -18.94
N ALA A 181 5.28 3.31 -19.64
CA ALA A 181 5.73 2.06 -19.05
C ALA A 181 6.82 2.30 -18.00
N VAL A 182 6.73 1.60 -16.88
CA VAL A 182 7.66 1.68 -15.76
C VAL A 182 8.08 0.29 -15.28
N ARG A 183 9.15 0.24 -14.48
CA ARG A 183 9.61 -1.02 -13.88
C ARG A 183 8.62 -1.48 -12.79
N PRO A 184 8.24 -2.77 -12.76
CA PRO A 184 7.34 -3.32 -11.75
C PRO A 184 8.10 -3.71 -10.48
N ILE A 185 8.62 -2.72 -9.75
CA ILE A 185 9.39 -2.94 -8.52
C ILE A 185 8.72 -2.29 -7.31
N TYR A 186 9.02 -2.83 -6.13
CA TYR A 186 8.77 -2.12 -4.88
C TYR A 186 9.75 -0.95 -4.76
N GLU A 187 9.31 0.15 -4.19
CA GLU A 187 10.19 1.23 -3.76
C GLU A 187 9.84 1.64 -2.33
N LEU A 188 10.86 2.11 -1.61
CA LEU A 188 10.75 2.72 -0.28
C LEU A 188 11.81 3.83 -0.22
N PRO A 189 11.47 5.06 -0.64
CA PRO A 189 12.36 6.19 -0.47
C PRO A 189 12.63 6.41 1.01
N LEU A 190 13.90 6.61 1.36
CA LEU A 190 14.33 6.96 2.72
C LEU A 190 14.90 8.37 2.70
N SER A 191 14.65 9.15 3.74
CA SER A 191 15.30 10.45 3.91
C SER A 191 16.74 10.27 4.36
N GLU A 192 17.60 11.28 4.11
CA GLU A 192 18.96 11.27 4.64
C GLU A 192 18.96 11.19 6.17
N ASP A 193 18.03 11.87 6.85
CA ASP A 193 17.91 11.82 8.31
C ASP A 193 17.72 10.38 8.82
N VAL A 194 16.84 9.59 8.18
CA VAL A 194 16.61 8.18 8.54
C VAL A 194 17.83 7.33 8.21
N LEU A 195 18.50 7.60 7.08
CA LEU A 195 19.73 6.87 6.73
C LEU A 195 20.85 7.17 7.74
N ASP A 196 20.98 8.41 8.18
CA ASP A 196 22.01 8.84 9.12
C ASP A 196 21.75 8.32 10.53
N GLU A 197 20.50 8.32 10.98
CA GLU A 197 20.07 7.68 12.24
C GLU A 197 20.48 6.20 12.26
N VAL A 198 20.06 5.43 11.26
CA VAL A 198 20.38 3.99 11.19
C VAL A 198 21.89 3.76 11.07
N ARG A 199 22.61 4.59 10.29
CA ARG A 199 24.08 4.50 10.18
C ARG A 199 24.77 4.78 11.50
N GLU A 200 24.28 5.72 12.29
CA GLU A 200 24.86 6.08 13.58
C GLU A 200 24.61 4.99 14.62
N GLU A 201 23.38 4.49 14.73
CA GLU A 201 23.03 3.41 15.65
C GLU A 201 23.79 2.11 15.32
N MET A 202 23.92 1.77 14.04
CA MET A 202 24.57 0.53 13.61
C MET A 202 26.09 0.68 13.45
N ARG A 203 26.67 1.87 13.68
CA ARG A 203 28.08 2.18 13.37
C ARG A 203 29.05 1.20 14.02
N SER A 204 28.80 0.82 15.27
CA SER A 204 29.68 -0.07 16.04
C SER A 204 29.62 -1.53 15.59
N LEU A 205 28.55 -1.94 14.89
CA LEU A 205 28.36 -3.33 14.47
C LEU A 205 29.11 -3.66 13.18
N GLY A 206 29.42 -2.66 12.35
CA GLY A 206 30.01 -2.90 11.03
C GLY A 206 29.02 -3.64 10.11
N SER A 207 29.43 -4.77 9.53
CA SER A 207 28.51 -5.64 8.78
C SER A 207 27.62 -6.43 9.74
N TYR A 208 26.33 -6.52 9.46
CA TYR A 208 25.36 -7.23 10.31
C TYR A 208 24.29 -7.96 9.47
N ILE A 209 23.63 -8.93 10.10
CA ILE A 209 22.45 -9.64 9.57
C ILE A 209 21.21 -9.11 10.28
N ALA A 210 20.29 -8.48 9.55
CA ALA A 210 19.00 -8.06 10.09
C ALA A 210 17.94 -9.15 9.93
N LEU A 211 17.30 -9.55 11.02
CA LEU A 211 16.22 -10.53 11.04
C LEU A 211 14.91 -9.86 11.43
N ASN A 212 13.92 -9.94 10.54
CA ASN A 212 12.52 -9.71 10.90
C ASN A 212 11.83 -11.07 11.09
N LEU A 213 11.42 -11.35 12.32
CA LEU A 213 10.84 -12.63 12.73
C LEU A 213 9.31 -12.53 12.97
N GLU A 214 8.73 -11.38 12.67
CA GLU A 214 7.32 -11.06 12.87
C GLU A 214 6.56 -11.05 11.54
N GLY A 215 5.33 -11.56 11.58
CA GLY A 215 4.40 -11.56 10.47
C GLY A 215 3.09 -10.84 10.81
N SER A 216 2.26 -10.64 9.79
CA SER A 216 0.92 -10.04 9.95
C SER A 216 -0.06 -10.92 10.74
N SER A 217 0.28 -12.19 10.96
CA SER A 217 -0.55 -13.21 11.60
C SER A 217 0.35 -14.31 12.19
N GLN A 218 -0.19 -15.08 13.13
CA GLN A 218 0.59 -16.07 13.89
C GLN A 218 1.24 -17.12 12.99
N GLU A 219 0.55 -17.57 11.95
CA GLU A 219 1.06 -18.55 10.98
C GLU A 219 2.17 -18.00 10.08
N ARG A 220 2.40 -16.67 10.10
CA ARG A 220 3.49 -15.97 9.39
C ARG A 220 4.57 -15.46 10.34
N THR A 221 4.45 -15.73 11.64
CA THR A 221 5.39 -15.32 12.67
C THR A 221 6.20 -16.53 13.12
N PHE A 222 7.53 -16.37 13.23
CA PHE A 222 8.38 -17.42 13.78
C PHE A 222 8.09 -17.59 15.28
N SER A 223 7.91 -18.83 15.73
CA SER A 223 7.87 -19.12 17.17
C SER A 223 9.23 -18.81 17.80
N LEU A 224 9.24 -18.53 19.11
CA LEU A 224 10.47 -18.26 19.87
C LEU A 224 11.49 -19.40 19.68
N SER A 225 11.06 -20.65 19.86
CA SER A 225 11.94 -21.82 19.71
C SER A 225 12.55 -22.00 18.32
N ILE A 226 11.84 -21.60 17.25
CA ILE A 226 12.38 -21.65 15.89
C ILE A 226 13.36 -20.49 15.68
N ALA A 227 13.04 -19.31 16.20
CA ALA A 227 13.92 -18.15 16.14
C ALA A 227 15.25 -18.39 16.86
N GLU A 228 15.23 -18.96 18.07
CA GLU A 228 16.43 -19.37 18.81
C GLU A 228 17.27 -20.35 17.99
N ASN A 229 16.65 -21.42 17.48
CA ASN A 229 17.37 -22.40 16.66
C ASN A 229 17.97 -21.79 15.38
N LEU A 230 17.28 -20.84 14.75
CA LEU A 230 17.80 -20.13 13.57
C LEU A 230 19.01 -19.26 13.93
N ILE A 231 18.90 -18.47 15.00
CA ILE A 231 19.98 -17.59 15.46
C ILE A 231 21.22 -18.40 15.85
N ALA A 232 21.04 -19.48 16.64
CA ALA A 232 22.13 -20.37 17.02
C ALA A 232 22.85 -20.98 15.79
N LYS A 233 22.10 -21.33 14.75
CA LYS A 233 22.68 -21.86 13.49
C LYS A 233 23.43 -20.81 12.70
N ILE A 234 22.98 -19.55 12.69
CA ILE A 234 23.73 -18.48 12.01
C ILE A 234 25.03 -18.23 12.78
N GLN A 235 24.96 -18.11 14.10
CA GLN A 235 26.12 -17.87 14.96
C GLN A 235 27.14 -19.02 14.94
N SER A 236 26.73 -20.26 14.69
CA SER A 236 27.69 -21.36 14.53
C SER A 236 28.51 -21.30 13.25
N GLU A 237 28.07 -20.52 12.25
CA GLU A 237 28.70 -20.41 10.94
C GLU A 237 29.43 -19.08 10.74
N THR A 238 29.09 -18.05 11.52
CA THR A 238 29.68 -16.71 11.39
C THR A 238 29.60 -15.88 12.67
N ASP A 239 30.61 -15.04 12.88
CA ASP A 239 30.65 -14.06 13.97
C ASP A 239 29.97 -12.72 13.60
N ILE A 240 29.31 -12.63 12.43
CA ILE A 240 28.61 -11.41 12.01
C ILE A 240 27.47 -11.09 13.01
N PRO A 241 27.42 -9.86 13.57
CA PRO A 241 26.35 -9.43 14.45
C PRO A 241 24.96 -9.62 13.86
N ILE A 242 24.01 -10.04 14.71
CA ILE A 242 22.61 -10.22 14.33
C ILE A 242 21.77 -9.11 14.98
N VAL A 243 20.99 -8.40 14.17
CA VAL A 243 20.05 -7.37 14.61
C VAL A 243 18.63 -7.91 14.46
N ILE A 244 17.86 -7.93 15.55
CA ILE A 244 16.46 -8.36 15.55
C ILE A 244 15.57 -7.14 15.37
N VAL A 245 14.96 -7.02 14.20
CA VAL A 245 14.01 -5.95 13.89
C VAL A 245 12.64 -6.34 14.41
N HIS A 246 11.99 -5.46 15.17
CA HIS A 246 10.67 -5.70 15.71
C HIS A 246 9.76 -4.47 15.61
N GLY A 247 8.46 -4.72 15.48
CA GLY A 247 7.43 -3.75 15.80
C GLY A 247 7.01 -3.85 17.27
N PRO A 248 6.03 -3.06 17.72
CA PRO A 248 5.58 -3.06 19.12
C PRO A 248 5.13 -4.43 19.65
N LYS A 249 4.54 -5.27 18.80
CA LYS A 249 4.08 -6.61 19.20
C LYS A 249 5.21 -7.64 19.35
N GLY A 250 6.35 -7.40 18.71
CA GLY A 250 7.48 -8.32 18.70
C GLY A 250 8.54 -8.01 19.77
N GLU A 251 8.36 -6.94 20.54
CA GLU A 251 9.37 -6.43 21.47
C GLU A 251 9.74 -7.47 22.54
N ASP A 252 8.76 -8.09 23.20
CA ASP A 252 9.02 -9.09 24.24
C ASP A 252 9.81 -10.28 23.68
N LYS A 253 9.47 -10.74 22.47
CA LYS A 253 10.19 -11.83 21.80
C LYS A 253 11.61 -11.42 21.46
N ALA A 254 11.82 -10.20 20.96
CA ALA A 254 13.14 -9.68 20.66
C ALA A 254 14.01 -9.57 21.92
N ARG A 255 13.47 -9.09 23.04
CA ARG A 255 14.17 -9.01 24.33
C ARG A 255 14.63 -10.39 24.80
N VAL A 256 13.73 -11.38 24.81
CA VAL A 256 14.08 -12.76 25.20
C VAL A 256 15.18 -13.34 24.32
N LEU A 257 15.08 -13.14 23.00
CA LEU A 257 16.12 -13.61 22.07
C LEU A 257 17.47 -12.96 22.35
N VAL A 258 17.51 -11.65 22.64
CA VAL A 258 18.76 -10.96 22.98
C VAL A 258 19.36 -11.49 24.28
N ASP A 259 18.55 -11.69 25.32
CA ASP A 259 19.00 -12.19 26.63
C ASP A 259 19.58 -13.61 26.55
N CYS A 260 19.08 -14.45 25.65
CA CYS A 260 19.60 -15.80 25.44
C CYS A 260 21.03 -15.85 24.87
N TYR A 261 21.49 -14.79 24.19
CA TYR A 261 22.76 -14.77 23.46
C TYR A 261 23.77 -13.71 23.95
N ASN A 262 23.40 -12.86 24.90
CA ASN A 262 24.26 -11.83 25.49
C ASN A 262 25.05 -12.30 26.75
N ASN A 263 25.41 -13.58 26.85
CA ASN A 263 26.31 -14.07 27.92
C ASN A 263 27.78 -13.84 27.58
#